data_AF-A0A2D3D3T8-F1
#
_entry.id   AF-A0A2D3D3T8-F1
#
_cell.length_a   1.000
_cell.length_b   1.000
_cell.length_c   1.000
_cell.angle_alpha   90.00
_cell.angle_beta   90.00
_cell.angle_gamma   90.00
#
_symmetry.space_group_name_H-M   'P 1'
#
loop_
_entity.id
_entity.type
_entity.pdbx_description
1 polymer ?
#
loop_
_entity_poly.entity_id
_entity_poly.type
_entity_poly.pdbx_seq_one_letter_code
_entity_poly.pdbx_strand_id
1 'polypeptide(L)'
;MSASTPNHHITYPTATDKIIDTPAHLKTLAETVEHALDNMRPDTGPVSAKTLTALQAITGVPGQIGYVTNDASDKNGLYFYQNKVTKWTRGAHTPGITYDRPHDDWDIEIYSWVIMGAPYIYARAKAKKEIKGFYQATIAALSNDMYKPPSWIHLTMTSNDAANQYGIQISTNGDVIIESFASPTVKAGTIVFGTITWPCTSAGYTKRTY
;
A
#
# COMPACT_ATOMS: atom_id res chain seq x y z
N MET A 1 49.39 9.73 0.41
CA MET A 1 48.07 9.43 -0.18
C MET A 1 47.31 10.73 -0.42
N SER A 2 47.20 11.17 -1.68
CA SER A 2 46.51 12.41 -2.05
C SER A 2 45.25 12.20 -2.90
N ALA A 3 45.00 10.97 -3.35
CA ALA A 3 43.83 10.62 -4.15
C ALA A 3 42.72 10.02 -3.28
N SER A 4 41.48 10.25 -3.68
CA SER A 4 40.29 9.67 -3.03
C SER A 4 39.19 9.36 -4.04
N THR A 5 38.31 8.43 -3.69
CA THR A 5 37.13 8.11 -4.52
C THR A 5 36.12 9.27 -4.51
N PRO A 6 35.42 9.57 -5.62
CA PRO A 6 34.50 10.71 -5.70
C PRO A 6 33.30 10.68 -4.73
N ASN A 7 32.74 9.50 -4.46
CA ASN A 7 31.46 9.38 -3.73
C ASN A 7 31.62 9.11 -2.23
N HIS A 8 32.66 8.40 -1.85
CA HIS A 8 32.85 7.92 -0.47
C HIS A 8 34.16 8.42 0.16
N HIS A 9 34.92 9.24 -0.58
CA HIS A 9 36.19 9.83 -0.12
C HIS A 9 37.20 8.83 0.47
N ILE A 10 37.12 7.56 0.04
CA ILE A 10 38.06 6.50 0.42
C ILE A 10 39.43 6.90 -0.13
N THR A 11 40.41 7.09 0.76
CA THR A 11 41.73 7.58 0.41
C THR A 11 42.63 6.41 0.02
N TYR A 12 43.35 6.51 -1.09
CA TYR A 12 44.20 5.43 -1.60
C TYR A 12 45.56 5.94 -2.09
N PRO A 13 46.62 5.10 -2.08
CA PRO A 13 47.93 5.49 -2.53
C PRO A 13 48.01 5.60 -4.06
N THR A 14 48.86 6.49 -4.56
CA THR A 14 49.15 6.67 -5.99
C THR A 14 50.63 6.37 -6.30
N ALA A 15 51.00 6.41 -7.58
CA ALA A 15 52.37 6.17 -8.02
C ALA A 15 53.41 7.14 -7.44
N THR A 16 52.99 8.28 -6.88
CA THR A 16 53.88 9.26 -6.24
C THR A 16 54.10 9.02 -4.75
N ASP A 17 53.34 8.10 -4.14
CA ASP A 17 53.47 7.78 -2.72
C ASP A 17 54.64 6.83 -2.46
N LYS A 18 55.38 7.02 -1.36
CA LYS A 18 56.59 6.23 -1.07
C LYS A 18 56.22 4.83 -0.60
N ILE A 19 56.98 3.84 -1.08
CA ILE A 19 56.81 2.42 -0.68
C ILE A 19 57.08 2.21 0.81
N ILE A 20 57.99 2.98 1.41
CA ILE A 20 58.33 2.84 2.85
C ILE A 20 57.14 3.17 3.76
N ASP A 21 56.19 3.97 3.27
CA ASP A 21 55.01 4.40 4.02
C ASP A 21 53.82 3.45 3.83
N THR A 22 54.00 2.32 3.10
CA THR A 22 52.95 1.31 2.84
C THR A 22 52.16 0.88 4.09
N PRO A 23 52.79 0.59 5.24
CA PRO A 23 52.04 0.25 6.46
C PRO A 23 51.09 1.36 6.90
N ALA A 24 51.52 2.62 6.83
CA ALA A 24 50.67 3.77 7.14
C ALA A 24 49.56 3.93 6.11
N HIS A 25 49.84 3.71 4.83
CA HIS A 25 48.85 3.78 3.78
C HIS A 25 47.72 2.76 3.94
N LEU A 26 48.06 1.52 4.30
CA LEU A 26 47.07 0.47 4.56
C LEU A 26 46.19 0.81 5.76
N LYS A 27 46.76 1.38 6.83
CA LYS A 27 46.01 1.87 7.98
C LYS A 27 45.02 2.97 7.58
N THR A 28 45.49 4.01 6.88
CA THR A 28 44.63 5.11 6.43
C THR A 28 43.53 4.64 5.49
N LEU A 29 43.83 3.73 4.56
CA LEU A 29 42.82 3.14 3.69
C LEU A 29 41.74 2.42 4.52
N ALA A 30 42.14 1.56 5.47
CA ALA A 30 41.21 0.84 6.33
C ALA A 30 40.31 1.80 7.14
N GLU A 31 40.88 2.84 7.75
CA GLU A 31 40.13 3.85 8.51
C GLU A 31 39.12 4.60 7.63
N THR A 32 39.50 4.97 6.40
CA THR A 32 38.57 5.66 5.48
C THR A 32 37.47 4.74 4.95
N VAL A 33 37.74 3.44 4.79
CA VAL A 33 36.71 2.44 4.46
C VAL A 33 35.73 2.25 5.62
N GLU A 34 36.23 2.09 6.85
CA GLU A 34 35.37 1.98 8.05
C GLU A 34 34.47 3.20 8.22
N HIS A 35 35.02 4.40 8.08
CA HIS A 35 34.24 5.63 8.15
C HIS A 35 33.21 5.74 7.01
N ALA A 36 33.58 5.35 5.79
CA ALA A 36 32.64 5.32 4.67
C ALA A 36 31.49 4.33 4.92
N LEU A 37 31.78 3.15 5.48
CA LEU A 37 30.78 2.14 5.82
C LEU A 37 29.86 2.61 6.96
N ASP A 38 30.39 3.28 7.97
CA ASP A 38 29.59 3.81 9.08
C ASP A 38 28.60 4.87 8.59
N ASN A 39 29.01 5.75 7.66
CA ASN A 39 28.11 6.72 7.02
C ASN A 39 27.09 6.10 6.05
N MET A 40 27.31 4.87 5.61
CA MET A 40 26.35 4.13 4.78
C MET A 40 25.35 3.33 5.63
N ARG A 41 25.62 3.16 6.91
CA ARG A 41 24.68 2.53 7.83
C ARG A 41 23.54 3.52 8.07
N PRO A 42 22.27 3.17 7.82
CA PRO A 42 21.18 4.04 8.22
C PRO A 42 21.26 4.28 9.73
N ASP A 43 21.34 5.55 10.13
CA ASP A 43 21.51 6.01 11.53
C ASP A 43 20.52 5.38 12.52
N THR A 44 19.42 4.86 12.01
CA THR A 44 18.40 4.20 12.81
C THR A 44 18.07 2.83 12.24
N GLY A 45 18.34 1.80 13.04
CA GLY A 45 17.86 0.45 12.77
C GLY A 45 16.32 0.38 12.79
N PRO A 46 15.74 -0.74 12.36
CA PRO A 46 14.30 -0.94 12.46
C PRO A 46 13.85 -0.90 13.92
N VAL A 47 12.71 -0.28 14.18
CA VAL A 47 12.08 -0.26 15.50
C VAL A 47 10.96 -1.27 15.57
N SER A 48 10.70 -1.83 16.75
CA SER A 48 9.56 -2.70 16.98
C SER A 48 8.79 -2.27 18.20
N ALA A 49 7.47 -2.48 18.17
CA ALA A 49 6.59 -2.22 19.30
C ALA A 49 5.52 -3.31 19.37
N LYS A 50 4.98 -3.56 20.57
CA LYS A 50 3.89 -4.54 20.72
C LYS A 50 2.59 -4.06 20.09
N THR A 51 2.28 -2.76 20.16
CA THR A 51 1.03 -2.18 19.64
C THR A 51 1.30 -1.04 18.67
N LEU A 52 0.30 -0.71 17.83
CA LEU A 52 0.38 0.44 16.93
C LEU A 52 0.51 1.75 17.71
N THR A 53 -0.20 1.91 18.82
CA THR A 53 -0.10 3.10 19.67
C THR A 53 1.32 3.28 20.22
N ALA A 54 1.96 2.19 20.66
CA ALA A 54 3.34 2.25 21.14
C ALA A 54 4.32 2.60 20.02
N LEU A 55 4.12 2.08 18.80
CA LEU A 55 4.91 2.49 17.64
C LEU A 55 4.69 3.97 17.30
N GLN A 56 3.44 4.44 17.31
CA GLN A 56 3.09 5.84 17.03
C GLN A 56 3.69 6.85 18.02
N ALA A 57 3.99 6.42 19.24
CA ALA A 57 4.68 7.24 20.24
C ALA A 57 6.18 7.40 19.97
N ILE A 58 6.77 6.55 19.12
CA ILE A 58 8.18 6.65 18.72
C ILE A 58 8.30 7.69 17.60
N THR A 59 9.08 8.74 17.81
CA THR A 59 9.49 9.64 16.73
C THR A 59 10.55 8.93 15.87
N GLY A 60 10.17 8.55 14.64
CA GLY A 60 11.09 7.92 13.70
C GLY A 60 11.86 8.93 12.84
N VAL A 61 12.79 8.40 12.05
CA VAL A 61 13.47 9.13 10.98
C VAL A 61 12.76 8.84 9.65
N PRO A 62 12.57 9.82 8.74
CA PRO A 62 11.97 9.56 7.44
C PRO A 62 12.57 8.34 6.71
N GLY A 63 11.72 7.40 6.32
CA GLY A 63 12.12 6.15 5.66
C GLY A 63 12.48 5.00 6.62
N GLN A 64 12.53 5.25 7.93
CA GLN A 64 12.78 4.21 8.93
C GLN A 64 11.68 3.15 8.92
N ILE A 65 12.07 1.90 9.12
CA ILE A 65 11.17 0.74 9.19
C ILE A 65 10.73 0.50 10.65
N GLY A 66 9.45 0.23 10.83
CA GLY A 66 8.83 -0.13 12.09
C GLY A 66 8.07 -1.45 11.98
N TYR A 67 7.94 -2.19 13.08
CA TYR A 67 7.16 -3.43 13.09
C TYR A 67 6.28 -3.54 14.34
N VAL A 68 4.99 -3.82 14.15
CA VAL A 68 4.04 -4.08 15.23
C VAL A 68 3.84 -5.58 15.37
N THR A 69 4.05 -6.13 16.56
CA THR A 69 4.14 -7.59 16.75
C THR A 69 2.94 -8.25 17.43
N ASN A 70 2.16 -7.54 18.25
CA ASN A 70 1.11 -8.15 19.06
C ASN A 70 -0.03 -7.17 19.44
N ASP A 71 -0.56 -6.47 18.44
CA ASP A 71 -1.71 -5.60 18.55
C ASP A 71 -3.01 -6.40 18.43
N ALA A 72 -3.88 -6.29 19.44
CA ALA A 72 -5.14 -7.01 19.51
C ALA A 72 -6.16 -6.59 18.43
N SER A 73 -5.97 -5.45 17.78
CA SER A 73 -6.86 -4.91 16.73
C SER A 73 -6.39 -5.28 15.31
N ASP A 74 -5.62 -6.37 15.18
CA ASP A 74 -5.02 -6.84 13.94
C ASP A 74 -4.19 -5.77 13.20
N LYS A 75 -3.52 -4.91 13.98
CA LYS A 75 -2.61 -3.88 13.48
C LYS A 75 -1.16 -4.35 13.46
N ASN A 76 -0.93 -5.67 13.38
CA ASN A 76 0.38 -6.30 13.26
C ASN A 76 1.00 -6.15 11.87
N GLY A 77 2.33 -6.03 11.80
CA GLY A 77 3.08 -6.00 10.56
C GLY A 77 3.96 -4.75 10.39
N LEU A 78 4.36 -4.52 9.14
CA LEU A 78 5.38 -3.54 8.76
C LEU A 78 4.81 -2.11 8.61
N TYR A 79 5.58 -1.14 9.09
CA TYR A 79 5.31 0.29 9.02
C TYR A 79 6.54 1.04 8.52
N PHE A 80 6.33 2.23 7.96
CA PHE A 80 7.37 3.15 7.55
C PHE A 80 7.10 4.53 8.14
N TYR A 81 8.15 5.21 8.62
CA TYR A 81 8.01 6.58 9.09
C TYR A 81 8.04 7.56 7.90
N GLN A 82 6.94 8.28 7.69
CA GLN A 82 6.81 9.19 6.56
C GLN A 82 7.26 10.62 6.87
N ASN A 83 8.03 11.21 5.97
CA ASN A 83 8.52 12.59 6.09
C ASN A 83 7.38 13.63 6.11
N LYS A 84 6.42 13.51 5.19
CA LYS A 84 5.42 14.56 4.95
C LYS A 84 4.35 14.68 6.04
N VAL A 85 4.07 13.58 6.73
CA VAL A 85 3.00 13.48 7.74
C VAL A 85 3.54 13.14 9.13
N THR A 86 4.88 13.06 9.27
CA THR A 86 5.61 12.84 10.53
C THR A 86 4.96 11.77 11.41
N LYS A 87 4.70 10.60 10.81
CA LYS A 87 4.04 9.48 11.49
C LYS A 87 4.41 8.15 10.87
N TRP A 88 4.20 7.09 11.65
CA TRP A 88 4.23 5.71 11.18
C TRP A 88 3.02 5.41 10.31
N THR A 89 3.27 5.11 9.04
CA THR A 89 2.26 4.66 8.10
C THR A 89 2.47 3.19 7.80
N ARG A 90 1.38 2.43 7.80
CA ARG A 90 1.42 1.00 7.48
C ARG A 90 1.97 0.80 6.07
N GLY A 91 2.90 -0.14 5.94
CA GLY A 91 3.63 -0.38 4.71
C GLY A 91 2.79 -1.07 3.65
N ALA A 92 2.85 -2.40 3.61
CA ALA A 92 1.93 -3.20 2.82
C ALA A 92 1.31 -4.26 3.73
N HIS A 93 0.00 -4.39 3.66
CA HIS A 93 -0.72 -5.46 4.34
C HIS A 93 -1.82 -5.96 3.44
N THR A 94 -1.89 -7.28 3.29
CA THR A 94 -3.02 -7.97 2.66
C THR A 94 -3.84 -8.57 3.79
N PRO A 95 -4.81 -7.85 4.38
CA PRO A 95 -5.79 -8.51 5.24
C PRO A 95 -6.67 -9.33 4.32
N GLY A 96 -6.64 -10.65 4.55
CA GLY A 96 -7.67 -11.60 4.15
C GLY A 96 -8.35 -11.35 2.81
N ILE A 97 -7.93 -12.11 1.80
CA ILE A 97 -8.78 -12.41 0.65
C ILE A 97 -10.17 -12.79 1.16
N THR A 98 -11.19 -12.00 0.86
CA THR A 98 -12.57 -12.38 1.21
C THR A 98 -13.13 -13.14 0.02
N TYR A 99 -13.12 -14.47 0.13
CA TYR A 99 -13.62 -15.36 -0.90
C TYR A 99 -15.14 -15.28 -1.04
N ASP A 100 -15.57 -15.50 -2.29
CA ASP A 100 -16.92 -15.73 -2.81
C ASP A 100 -18.01 -15.79 -1.73
N ARG A 101 -18.86 -14.76 -1.69
CA ARG A 101 -20.21 -15.00 -1.19
C ARG A 101 -20.93 -15.83 -2.25
N PRO A 102 -21.49 -17.00 -1.90
CA PRO A 102 -22.36 -17.70 -2.83
C PRO A 102 -23.51 -16.78 -3.21
N HIS A 103 -23.57 -16.43 -4.48
CA HIS A 103 -24.66 -15.67 -5.06
C HIS A 103 -25.22 -16.46 -6.24
N ASP A 104 -26.53 -16.53 -6.37
CA ASP A 104 -27.18 -17.41 -7.36
C ASP A 104 -26.89 -16.97 -8.80
N ASP A 105 -26.73 -15.66 -9.00
CA ASP A 105 -26.52 -15.06 -10.32
C ASP A 105 -25.06 -14.71 -10.66
N TRP A 106 -24.17 -14.65 -9.66
CA TRP A 106 -22.81 -14.09 -9.81
C TRP A 106 -21.75 -14.95 -9.11
N ASP A 107 -20.57 -15.07 -9.73
CA ASP A 107 -19.31 -15.43 -9.08
C ASP A 107 -18.61 -14.14 -8.65
N ILE A 108 -18.22 -13.99 -7.38
CA ILE A 108 -17.83 -12.69 -6.80
C ILE A 108 -16.47 -12.81 -6.13
N GLU A 109 -15.52 -12.03 -6.62
CA GLU A 109 -14.16 -12.02 -6.12
C GLU A 109 -13.82 -10.63 -5.61
N ILE A 110 -13.51 -10.52 -4.32
CA ILE A 110 -13.16 -9.25 -3.68
C ILE A 110 -11.84 -9.38 -2.94
N TYR A 111 -10.88 -8.55 -3.35
CA TYR A 111 -9.60 -8.42 -2.66
C TYR A 111 -9.49 -7.03 -2.07
N SER A 112 -9.02 -6.95 -0.83
CA SER A 112 -8.69 -5.70 -0.18
C SER A 112 -7.26 -5.75 0.34
N TRP A 113 -6.50 -4.69 0.10
CA TRP A 113 -5.12 -4.58 0.59
C TRP A 113 -4.77 -3.13 0.85
N VAL A 114 -3.70 -2.90 1.61
CA VAL A 114 -3.18 -1.56 1.89
C VAL A 114 -1.79 -1.44 1.32
N ILE A 115 -1.53 -0.37 0.58
CA ILE A 115 -0.19 0.02 0.14
C ILE A 115 0.06 1.44 0.63
N MET A 116 1.14 1.61 1.39
CA MET A 116 1.60 2.88 1.96
C MET A 116 0.50 3.65 2.70
N GLY A 117 -0.37 2.92 3.40
CA GLY A 117 -1.50 3.48 4.16
C GLY A 117 -2.74 3.84 3.33
N ALA A 118 -2.70 3.67 2.01
CA ALA A 118 -3.87 3.81 1.15
C ALA A 118 -4.57 2.44 1.01
N PRO A 119 -5.90 2.36 1.22
CA PRO A 119 -6.66 1.16 0.94
C PRO A 119 -6.84 0.98 -0.57
N TYR A 120 -6.80 -0.27 -1.00
CA TYR A 120 -7.09 -0.72 -2.33
C TYR A 120 -8.14 -1.81 -2.25
N ILE A 121 -9.10 -1.76 -3.16
CA ILE A 121 -10.13 -2.76 -3.32
C ILE A 121 -10.17 -3.16 -4.78
N TYR A 122 -10.07 -4.45 -5.02
CA TYR A 122 -10.45 -5.07 -6.27
C TYR A 122 -11.79 -5.74 -6.06
N ALA A 123 -12.75 -5.44 -6.92
CA ALA A 123 -14.02 -6.15 -6.98
C ALA A 123 -14.20 -6.67 -8.40
N ARG A 124 -14.54 -7.95 -8.51
CA ARG A 124 -14.88 -8.61 -9.77
C ARG A 124 -16.15 -9.42 -9.57
N ALA A 125 -17.04 -9.33 -10.55
CA ALA A 125 -18.25 -10.12 -10.61
C ALA A 125 -18.39 -10.72 -12.00
N LYS A 126 -18.64 -12.03 -12.07
CA LYS A 126 -18.90 -12.75 -13.32
C LYS A 126 -20.31 -13.32 -13.31
N ALA A 127 -21.10 -13.03 -14.34
CA ALA A 127 -22.46 -13.53 -14.43
C ALA A 127 -22.46 -15.05 -14.67
N LYS A 128 -23.17 -15.80 -13.84
CA LYS A 128 -23.35 -17.26 -13.97
C LYS A 128 -24.32 -17.63 -15.09
N LYS A 129 -25.29 -16.75 -15.33
CA LYS A 129 -26.38 -16.93 -16.29
C LYS A 129 -26.78 -15.60 -16.90
N GLU A 130 -27.70 -15.64 -17.85
CA GLU A 130 -28.29 -14.43 -18.42
C GLU A 130 -29.19 -13.73 -17.39
N ILE A 131 -28.98 -12.43 -17.20
CA ILE A 131 -29.76 -11.59 -16.27
C ILE A 131 -30.49 -10.53 -17.09
N LYS A 132 -31.79 -10.32 -16.83
CA LYS A 132 -32.64 -9.43 -17.62
C LYS A 132 -33.28 -8.36 -16.76
N GLY A 133 -33.42 -7.18 -17.34
CA GLY A 133 -34.13 -6.07 -16.72
C GLY A 133 -33.28 -5.36 -15.67
N PHE A 134 -33.91 -4.43 -14.95
CA PHE A 134 -33.24 -3.71 -13.87
C PHE A 134 -32.83 -4.68 -12.75
N TYR A 135 -31.54 -4.67 -12.43
CA TYR A 135 -30.92 -5.48 -11.42
C TYR A 135 -30.11 -4.59 -10.47
N GLN A 136 -30.33 -4.76 -9.17
CA GLN A 136 -29.49 -4.19 -8.13
C GLN A 136 -29.45 -5.17 -6.95
N ALA A 137 -28.25 -5.58 -6.55
CA ALA A 137 -28.09 -6.51 -5.43
C ALA A 137 -26.82 -6.21 -4.64
N THR A 138 -26.91 -6.29 -3.31
CA THR A 138 -25.73 -6.29 -2.44
C THR A 138 -25.08 -7.66 -2.52
N ILE A 139 -23.88 -7.70 -3.06
CA ILE A 139 -23.15 -8.93 -3.33
C ILE A 139 -22.11 -9.25 -2.27
N ALA A 140 -21.64 -8.24 -1.53
CA ALA A 140 -20.73 -8.41 -0.42
C ALA A 140 -20.76 -7.22 0.54
N ALA A 141 -20.07 -7.33 1.66
CA ALA A 141 -19.83 -6.23 2.57
C ALA A 141 -18.39 -6.28 3.08
N LEU A 142 -17.74 -5.12 3.10
CA LEU A 142 -16.39 -4.92 3.60
C LEU A 142 -16.44 -4.87 5.12
N SER A 143 -15.88 -5.89 5.77
CA SER A 143 -15.94 -6.07 7.22
C SER A 143 -15.07 -5.07 7.99
N ASN A 144 -14.00 -4.59 7.38
CA ASN A 144 -13.03 -3.70 8.03
C ASN A 144 -13.26 -2.26 7.59
N ASP A 145 -13.44 -1.38 8.58
CA ASP A 145 -13.70 0.05 8.38
C ASP A 145 -12.63 0.76 7.56
N MET A 146 -11.38 0.25 7.56
CA MET A 146 -10.32 0.83 6.75
C MET A 146 -10.56 0.73 5.23
N TYR A 147 -11.43 -0.19 4.81
CA TYR A 147 -11.84 -0.40 3.42
C TYR A 147 -13.18 0.24 3.10
N LYS A 148 -13.80 0.95 4.04
CA LYS A 148 -15.03 1.68 3.73
C LYS A 148 -14.68 3.01 3.07
N PRO A 149 -15.25 3.31 1.88
CA PRO A 149 -14.92 4.55 1.19
C PRO A 149 -15.49 5.76 1.93
N PRO A 150 -14.83 6.93 1.84
CA PRO A 150 -15.27 8.15 2.52
C PRO A 150 -16.55 8.75 1.92
N SER A 151 -16.92 8.32 0.73
CA SER A 151 -18.14 8.68 0.03
C SER A 151 -18.64 7.47 -0.75
N TRP A 152 -19.89 7.53 -1.21
CA TRP A 152 -20.40 6.53 -2.13
C TRP A 152 -19.55 6.51 -3.40
N ILE A 153 -19.04 5.34 -3.77
CA ILE A 153 -18.28 5.18 -5.02
C ILE A 153 -19.14 4.40 -5.99
N HIS A 154 -19.24 4.93 -7.20
CA HIS A 154 -19.97 4.32 -8.28
C HIS A 154 -19.01 4.16 -9.46
N LEU A 155 -18.67 2.91 -9.80
CA LEU A 155 -17.97 2.58 -11.03
C LEU A 155 -18.96 2.09 -12.07
N THR A 156 -19.38 2.97 -12.97
CA THR A 156 -20.15 2.57 -14.15
C THR A 156 -19.18 2.06 -15.20
N MET A 157 -19.30 0.80 -15.59
CA MET A 157 -18.60 0.25 -16.75
C MET A 157 -19.55 0.34 -17.94
N THR A 158 -19.34 1.35 -18.77
CA THR A 158 -19.97 1.44 -20.08
C THR A 158 -19.46 0.27 -20.93
N SER A 159 -20.34 -0.67 -21.24
CA SER A 159 -20.10 -1.50 -22.42
C SER A 159 -20.24 -0.62 -23.67
N ASN A 160 -19.70 -1.06 -24.81
CA ASN A 160 -19.88 -0.36 -26.09
C ASN A 160 -21.35 -0.29 -26.55
N ASP A 161 -22.28 -0.84 -25.77
CA ASP A 161 -23.71 -0.78 -25.98
C ASP A 161 -24.34 0.10 -24.88
N ALA A 162 -24.76 1.30 -25.25
CA ALA A 162 -25.34 2.28 -24.34
C ALA A 162 -26.63 1.78 -23.65
N ALA A 163 -27.29 0.75 -24.20
CA ALA A 163 -28.45 0.09 -23.58
C ALA A 163 -28.06 -0.97 -22.54
N ASN A 164 -26.76 -1.29 -22.40
CA ASN A 164 -26.26 -2.37 -21.54
C ASN A 164 -25.11 -1.90 -20.63
N GLN A 165 -25.42 -0.97 -19.71
CA GLN A 165 -24.44 -0.48 -18.74
C GLN A 165 -24.58 -1.23 -17.41
N TYR A 166 -23.44 -1.61 -16.83
CA TYR A 166 -23.36 -2.30 -15.54
C TYR A 166 -22.32 -1.63 -14.67
N GLY A 167 -22.51 -1.72 -13.36
CA GLY A 167 -21.61 -1.08 -12.42
C GLY A 167 -21.39 -1.89 -11.18
N ILE A 168 -20.30 -1.52 -10.50
CA ILE A 168 -20.08 -1.88 -9.11
C ILE A 168 -20.15 -0.59 -8.30
N GLN A 169 -20.99 -0.58 -7.28
CA GLN A 169 -20.99 0.46 -6.27
C GLN A 169 -20.38 -0.06 -4.98
N ILE A 170 -19.77 0.86 -4.23
CA ILE A 170 -19.37 0.62 -2.85
C ILE A 170 -19.95 1.73 -1.99
N SER A 171 -20.83 1.35 -1.05
CA SER A 171 -21.44 2.28 -0.10
C SER A 171 -20.43 2.71 0.97
N THR A 172 -20.69 3.82 1.66
CA THR A 172 -19.88 4.26 2.81
C THR A 172 -19.93 3.29 3.98
N ASN A 173 -20.93 2.40 4.02
CA ASN A 173 -21.04 1.34 5.04
C ASN A 173 -20.21 0.10 4.67
N GLY A 174 -19.63 0.08 3.47
CA GLY A 174 -18.83 -1.02 2.95
C GLY A 174 -19.63 -2.03 2.12
N ASP A 175 -20.90 -1.77 1.80
CA ASP A 175 -21.69 -2.69 0.96
C ASP A 175 -21.19 -2.61 -0.48
N VAL A 176 -20.87 -3.76 -1.06
CA VAL A 176 -20.52 -3.89 -2.48
C VAL A 176 -21.77 -4.31 -3.22
N ILE A 177 -22.16 -3.51 -4.21
CA ILE A 177 -23.43 -3.63 -4.92
C ILE A 177 -23.13 -3.80 -6.40
N ILE A 178 -23.75 -4.78 -7.04
CA ILE A 178 -23.82 -4.84 -8.50
C ILE A 178 -25.10 -4.15 -8.93
N GLU A 179 -25.00 -3.34 -9.97
CA GLU A 179 -26.15 -2.71 -10.60
C GLU A 179 -26.15 -2.85 -12.12
N SER A 180 -27.32 -2.60 -12.68
CA SER A 180 -27.56 -2.46 -14.11
C SER A 180 -28.32 -1.16 -14.39
N PHE A 181 -28.02 -0.49 -15.50
CA PHE A 181 -28.77 0.70 -15.91
C PHE A 181 -29.63 0.41 -17.14
N ALA A 182 -30.83 1.00 -17.17
CA ALA A 182 -31.73 1.02 -18.32
C ALA A 182 -32.24 -0.36 -18.81
N SER A 183 -32.55 -1.27 -17.88
CA SER A 183 -33.08 -2.63 -18.17
C SER A 183 -32.27 -3.46 -19.16
N PRO A 184 -30.98 -3.64 -18.89
CA PRO A 184 -30.08 -4.28 -19.83
C PRO A 184 -30.17 -5.82 -19.73
N THR A 185 -29.59 -6.52 -20.71
CA THR A 185 -29.43 -7.98 -20.67
C THR A 185 -27.96 -8.34 -20.44
N VAL A 186 -27.63 -8.93 -19.28
CA VAL A 186 -26.27 -9.39 -18.97
C VAL A 186 -26.17 -10.78 -19.58
N LYS A 187 -25.29 -10.98 -20.54
CA LYS A 187 -25.01 -12.35 -21.02
C LYS A 187 -24.28 -13.15 -19.94
N ALA A 188 -24.57 -14.45 -19.89
CA ALA A 188 -23.78 -15.37 -19.07
C ALA A 188 -22.28 -15.24 -19.41
N GLY A 189 -21.44 -15.18 -18.39
CA GLY A 189 -20.00 -15.03 -18.52
C GLY A 189 -19.49 -13.59 -18.61
N THR A 190 -20.36 -12.58 -18.71
CA THR A 190 -19.94 -11.17 -18.62
C THR A 190 -19.20 -10.92 -17.31
N ILE A 191 -18.08 -10.21 -17.39
CA ILE A 191 -17.26 -9.84 -16.24
C ILE A 191 -17.34 -8.33 -16.06
N VAL A 192 -17.66 -7.91 -14.84
CA VAL A 192 -17.54 -6.53 -14.36
C VAL A 192 -16.42 -6.52 -13.34
N PHE A 193 -15.44 -5.63 -13.49
CA PHE A 193 -14.33 -5.54 -12.54
C PHE A 193 -13.80 -4.12 -12.39
N GLY A 194 -13.33 -3.79 -11.21
CA GLY A 194 -12.73 -2.49 -10.93
C GLY A 194 -11.72 -2.58 -9.81
N THR A 195 -10.68 -1.75 -9.90
CA THR A 195 -9.80 -1.48 -8.76
C THR A 195 -10.02 -0.05 -8.31
N ILE A 196 -10.29 0.13 -7.03
CA ILE A 196 -10.61 1.41 -6.42
C ILE A 196 -9.60 1.66 -5.30
N THR A 197 -9.12 2.89 -5.24
CA THR A 197 -8.36 3.40 -4.10
C THR A 197 -8.87 4.79 -3.78
N TRP A 198 -8.76 5.19 -2.53
CA TRP A 198 -8.99 6.55 -2.10
C TRP A 198 -7.89 6.97 -1.14
N PRO A 199 -7.55 8.27 -1.09
CA PRO A 199 -6.68 8.76 -0.06
C PRO A 199 -7.32 8.48 1.30
N CYS A 200 -6.60 7.77 2.17
CA CYS A 200 -7.07 7.56 3.53
C CYS A 200 -7.14 8.92 4.25
N THR A 201 -8.18 9.17 5.05
CA THR A 201 -8.19 10.29 6.02
C THR A 201 -7.02 10.16 7.02
N SER A 202 -6.54 8.94 7.27
CA SER A 202 -5.30 8.72 8.02
C SER A 202 -4.04 9.13 7.25
N ALA A 203 -4.11 9.58 6.00
CA ALA A 203 -3.00 10.18 5.25
C ALA A 203 -2.90 11.72 5.44
N GLY A 204 -3.61 12.30 6.40
CA GLY A 204 -3.39 13.70 6.80
C GLY A 204 -3.94 14.75 5.83
N TYR A 205 -4.83 14.36 4.91
CA TYR A 205 -5.61 15.32 4.15
C TYR A 205 -6.79 15.78 5.01
N THR A 206 -6.53 16.75 5.89
CA THR A 206 -7.60 17.58 6.44
C THR A 206 -8.25 18.32 5.28
N LYS A 207 -9.54 18.08 5.08
CA LYS A 207 -10.41 18.83 4.17
C LYS A 207 -10.22 20.31 4.48
N ARG A 208 -9.55 21.07 3.61
CA ARG A 208 -9.64 22.53 3.64
C ARG A 208 -11.05 22.88 3.16
N THR A 209 -11.92 23.21 4.10
CA THR A 209 -13.14 23.96 3.82
C THR A 209 -12.69 25.32 3.30
N TYR A 210 -13.01 25.62 2.03
CA TYR A 210 -13.03 26.98 1.50
C TYR A 210 -14.41 27.57 1.77
#